data_AF-W2WEJ5-F1
#
_entry.id   AF-W2WEJ5-F1
#
_cell.length_a   1.000
_cell.length_b   1.000
_cell.length_c   1.000
_cell.angle_alpha   90.00
_cell.angle_beta   90.00
_cell.angle_gamma   90.00
#
_symmetry.space_group_name_H-M   'P 1'
#
loop_
_entity.id
_entity.type
_entity.pdbx_description
1 polymer ?
#
loop_
_entity_poly.entity_id
_entity_poly.type
_entity_poly.pdbx_seq_one_letter_code
_entity_poly.pdbx_strand_id
1 'polypeptide(L)'
;MAKTRSSNSSTSDADEDRVTAPIFTPTLPPRLTSTSHAALVKWRRERREYEETIRSRAKDSAVDLIVPVKSTFDEWLLRMWCLLRWKLSIDDVTDSHILAEVDKIIDSVKNNGVPDIDVEMRE
;
A
#
# COMPACT_ATOMS: atom_id res chain seq x y z
N MET A 1 -25.81 -64.67 11.21
CA MET A 1 -26.46 -63.65 12.07
C MET A 1 -26.47 -62.32 11.34
N ALA A 2 -27.63 -61.64 11.39
CA ALA A 2 -27.89 -60.21 11.15
C ALA A 2 -27.76 -59.61 9.73
N LYS A 3 -28.69 -58.69 9.47
CA LYS A 3 -29.16 -58.09 8.21
C LYS A 3 -29.09 -56.56 8.31
N THR A 4 -29.07 -55.88 7.15
CA THR A 4 -29.37 -54.44 6.88
C THR A 4 -28.37 -53.40 7.42
N ARG A 5 -28.08 -52.28 6.74
CA ARG A 5 -29.02 -51.22 6.32
C ARG A 5 -28.33 -50.20 5.38
N SER A 6 -29.04 -49.84 4.32
CA SER A 6 -28.81 -48.67 3.45
C SER A 6 -29.03 -47.36 4.21
N SER A 7 -28.21 -46.35 3.98
CA SER A 7 -28.57 -44.94 4.23
C SER A 7 -27.82 -44.04 3.24
N ASN A 8 -28.53 -43.70 2.17
CA ASN A 8 -28.25 -42.59 1.28
C ASN A 8 -28.50 -41.30 2.07
N SER A 9 -27.47 -40.47 2.30
CA SER A 9 -27.67 -39.07 2.69
C SER A 9 -26.93 -38.19 1.69
N SER A 10 -27.69 -37.74 0.69
CA SER A 10 -27.41 -36.56 -0.10
C SER A 10 -27.33 -35.34 0.82
N THR A 11 -26.11 -34.95 1.19
CA THR A 11 -25.83 -33.63 1.75
C THR A 11 -25.43 -32.74 0.59
N SER A 12 -26.42 -32.01 0.10
CA SER A 12 -26.24 -30.84 -0.74
C SER A 12 -25.80 -29.71 0.17
N ASP A 13 -24.51 -29.69 0.50
CA ASP A 13 -23.90 -28.53 1.12
C ASP A 13 -23.21 -27.76 0.00
N ALA A 14 -23.80 -26.60 -0.30
CA ALA A 14 -23.17 -25.61 -1.13
C ALA A 14 -21.79 -25.32 -0.53
N ASP A 15 -20.74 -25.77 -1.22
CA ASP A 15 -19.38 -25.28 -1.05
C ASP A 15 -19.38 -23.80 -1.41
N GLU A 16 -19.87 -22.99 -0.48
CA GLU A 16 -19.55 -21.57 -0.41
C GLU A 16 -18.05 -21.52 -0.17
N ASP A 17 -17.35 -21.33 -1.29
CA ASP A 17 -15.92 -21.17 -1.48
C ASP A 17 -15.27 -20.49 -0.27
N ARG A 18 -14.94 -21.28 0.76
CA ARG A 18 -14.14 -20.85 1.88
C ARG A 18 -12.73 -20.76 1.34
N VAL A 19 -12.46 -19.65 0.67
CA VAL A 19 -11.12 -19.23 0.25
C VAL A 19 -10.28 -19.21 1.53
N THR A 20 -9.60 -20.33 1.77
CA THR A 20 -8.70 -20.51 2.90
C THR A 20 -7.54 -19.58 2.60
N ALA A 21 -7.58 -18.40 3.19
CA ALA A 21 -6.51 -17.43 3.03
C ALA A 21 -5.19 -18.11 3.43
N PRO A 22 -4.16 -18.08 2.57
CA PRO A 22 -2.92 -18.80 2.84
C PRO A 22 -2.32 -18.31 4.16
N ILE A 23 -1.87 -19.26 4.98
CA ILE A 23 -1.31 -19.03 6.32
C ILE A 23 -0.11 -18.06 6.28
N PHE A 24 0.56 -17.96 5.12
CA PHE A 24 1.66 -17.03 4.89
C PHE A 24 1.41 -16.19 3.63
N THR A 25 0.82 -15.01 3.82
CA THR A 25 0.88 -13.94 2.81
C THR A 25 2.15 -13.12 3.02
N PRO A 26 3.11 -13.13 2.06
CA PRO A 26 4.29 -12.30 2.16
C PRO A 26 3.88 -10.83 2.06
N THR A 27 4.34 -10.01 3.01
CA THR A 27 4.15 -8.56 2.98
C THR A 27 5.14 -7.96 1.99
N LEU A 28 4.63 -7.65 0.79
CA LEU A 28 5.43 -7.04 -0.27
C LEU A 28 5.47 -5.53 -0.12
N PRO A 29 6.62 -4.89 -0.42
CA PRO A 29 6.70 -3.44 -0.42
C PRO A 29 5.87 -2.86 -1.58
N PRO A 30 5.08 -1.81 -1.34
CA PRO A 30 4.27 -1.19 -2.39
C PRO A 30 5.15 -0.45 -3.40
N ARG A 31 4.90 -0.68 -4.69
CA ARG A 31 5.62 -0.02 -5.77
C ARG A 31 5.01 1.33 -6.11
N LEU A 32 5.86 2.34 -6.32
CA LEU A 32 5.42 3.65 -6.77
C LEU A 32 5.46 3.73 -8.30
N THR A 33 4.30 3.59 -8.94
CA THR A 33 4.15 3.49 -10.41
C THR A 33 3.45 4.69 -11.05
N SER A 34 2.90 5.61 -10.24
CA SER A 34 2.17 6.78 -10.71
C SER A 34 2.44 8.00 -9.85
N THR A 35 2.38 9.17 -10.48
CA THR A 35 2.67 10.49 -9.90
C THR A 35 1.42 11.30 -9.61
N SER A 36 0.24 10.73 -9.91
CA SER A 36 -1.03 11.38 -9.61
C SER A 36 -1.21 11.52 -8.10
N HIS A 37 -1.87 12.60 -7.66
CA HIS A 37 -2.11 12.85 -6.22
C HIS A 37 -2.81 11.67 -5.54
N ALA A 38 -3.87 11.14 -6.16
CA ALA A 38 -4.60 9.98 -5.63
C ALA A 38 -3.70 8.73 -5.48
N ALA A 39 -2.83 8.47 -6.46
CA ALA A 39 -1.88 7.35 -6.39
C ALA A 39 -0.83 7.57 -5.29
N LEU A 40 -0.33 8.80 -5.12
CA LEU A 40 0.63 9.14 -4.08
C LEU A 40 0.03 9.02 -2.67
N VAL A 41 -1.21 9.48 -2.47
CA VAL A 41 -1.94 9.31 -1.20
C VAL A 41 -2.15 7.84 -0.87
N LYS A 42 -2.60 7.06 -1.86
CA LYS A 42 -2.80 5.61 -1.68
C LYS A 42 -1.48 4.90 -1.35
N TRP A 43 -0.44 5.15 -2.15
CA TRP A 43 0.88 4.56 -1.95
C TRP A 43 1.46 4.93 -0.59
N ARG A 44 1.33 6.19 -0.14
CA ARG A 44 1.85 6.64 1.15
C ARG A 44 1.20 5.91 2.33
N ARG A 45 -0.10 5.62 2.22
CA ARG A 45 -0.85 4.81 3.20
C ARG A 45 -0.35 3.36 3.20
N GLU A 46 -0.33 2.72 2.04
CA GLU A 46 0.13 1.32 1.89
C GLU A 46 1.58 1.15 2.36
N ARG A 47 2.43 2.15 2.10
CA ARG A 47 3.83 2.14 2.54
C ARG A 47 3.95 2.17 4.06
N ARG A 48 3.12 2.96 4.74
CA ARG A 48 3.07 3.02 6.21
C ARG A 48 2.58 1.70 6.81
N GLU A 49 1.54 1.11 6.23
CA GLU A 49 1.01 -0.20 6.64
C GLU A 49 2.05 -1.31 6.46
N TYR A 50 2.80 -1.29 5.34
CA TYR A 50 3.93 -2.19 5.10
C TYR A 50 5.00 -2.02 6.18
N GLU A 51 5.48 -0.80 6.44
CA GLU A 51 6.52 -0.54 7.43
C GLU A 51 6.10 -0.95 8.85
N GLU A 52 4.84 -0.69 9.22
CA GLU A 52 4.28 -1.11 10.51
C GLU A 52 4.15 -2.64 10.62
N THR A 53 3.74 -3.30 9.54
CA THR A 53 3.63 -4.76 9.52
C THR A 53 5.00 -5.43 9.59
N ILE A 54 6.02 -4.88 8.93
CA ILE A 54 7.40 -5.38 9.04
C ILE A 54 7.93 -5.13 10.46
N ARG A 55 7.67 -3.95 11.04
CA ARG A 55 8.10 -3.59 12.38
C ARG A 55 7.47 -4.47 13.46
N SER A 56 6.18 -4.74 13.38
CA SER A 56 5.46 -5.62 14.32
C SER A 56 5.90 -7.08 14.22
N ARG A 57 6.36 -7.54 13.04
CA ARG A 57 6.90 -8.89 12.85
C ARG A 57 8.37 -9.01 13.29
N ALA A 58 9.12 -7.91 13.30
CA ALA A 58 10.53 -7.92 13.66
C ALA A 58 10.71 -7.94 15.18
N LYS A 59 11.48 -8.92 15.69
CA LYS A 59 11.68 -9.09 17.13
C LYS A 59 12.63 -8.04 17.73
N ASP A 60 13.64 -7.58 16.99
CA ASP A 60 14.64 -6.61 17.49
C ASP A 60 15.31 -5.69 16.43
N SER A 61 15.15 -5.94 15.11
CA SER A 61 15.82 -5.15 14.04
C SER A 61 14.94 -4.91 12.80
N ALA A 62 13.88 -4.12 12.95
CA ALA A 62 12.97 -3.83 11.83
C ALA A 62 13.62 -3.04 10.68
N VAL A 63 14.65 -2.24 10.97
CA VAL A 63 15.25 -1.29 10.01
C VAL A 63 15.92 -1.99 8.84
N ASP A 64 16.63 -3.10 9.08
CA ASP A 64 17.31 -3.87 8.02
C ASP A 64 16.34 -4.65 7.11
N LEU A 65 15.07 -4.80 7.53
CA LEU A 65 14.06 -5.55 6.79
C LEU A 65 13.18 -4.66 5.89
N ILE A 66 13.19 -3.34 6.11
CA ILE A 66 12.39 -2.40 5.34
C ILE A 66 13.09 -2.13 4.01
N VAL A 67 12.43 -2.50 2.91
CA VAL A 67 12.98 -2.31 1.56
C VAL A 67 13.06 -0.81 1.22
N PRO A 68 14.22 -0.29 0.76
CA PRO A 68 14.39 1.12 0.41
C PRO A 68 13.36 1.65 -0.58
N VAL A 69 12.89 2.88 -0.38
CA VAL A 69 11.88 3.54 -1.23
C VAL A 69 12.37 3.66 -2.67
N LYS A 70 13.63 4.09 -2.86
CA LYS A 70 14.26 4.22 -4.18
C LYS A 70 14.23 2.92 -4.98
N SER A 71 14.36 1.77 -4.32
CA SER A 71 14.31 0.45 -4.97
C SER A 71 12.90 0.00 -5.39
N THR A 72 11.88 0.57 -4.75
CA THR A 72 10.45 0.28 -5.03
C THR A 72 9.82 1.27 -6.00
N PHE A 73 10.53 2.35 -6.32
CA PHE A 73 10.13 3.34 -7.31
C PHE A 73 10.34 2.78 -8.71
N ASP A 74 9.35 2.94 -9.59
CA ASP A 74 9.55 2.73 -11.01
C ASP A 74 10.76 3.52 -11.55
N GLU A 75 11.70 2.83 -12.20
CA GLU A 75 12.98 3.40 -12.61
C GLU A 75 12.81 4.53 -13.63
N TRP A 76 11.92 4.35 -14.60
CA TRP A 76 11.64 5.37 -15.62
C TRP A 76 11.02 6.61 -15.00
N LEU A 77 10.08 6.41 -14.08
CA LEU A 77 9.40 7.48 -13.38
C LEU A 77 10.36 8.25 -12.45
N LEU A 78 11.24 7.54 -11.74
CA LEU A 78 12.28 8.14 -10.90
C LEU A 78 13.25 8.98 -11.74
N ARG A 79 13.75 8.44 -12.87
CA ARG A 79 14.60 9.18 -13.81
C ARG A 79 13.92 10.47 -14.29
N MET A 80 12.63 10.39 -14.63
CA MET A 80 11.84 11.54 -15.06
C MET A 80 11.74 12.61 -13.98
N TRP A 81 11.51 12.23 -12.72
CA TRP A 81 11.45 13.15 -11.58
C TRP A 81 12.80 13.81 -11.29
N CYS A 82 13.88 13.03 -11.33
CA CYS A 82 15.25 13.53 -11.16
C CYS A 82 15.56 14.61 -12.20
N LEU A 83 15.27 14.34 -13.48
CA LEU A 83 15.56 15.24 -14.59
C LEU A 83 14.67 16.49 -14.60
N LEU A 84 13.34 16.31 -14.51
CA LEU A 84 12.39 17.40 -14.75
C LEU A 84 12.07 18.22 -13.50
N ARG A 85 12.04 17.59 -12.33
CA ARG A 85 11.51 18.21 -11.10
C ARG A 85 12.63 18.60 -10.14
N TRP A 86 13.58 17.70 -9.90
CA TRP A 86 14.59 17.90 -8.86
C TRP A 86 15.90 18.47 -9.38
N LYS A 87 16.21 18.28 -10.67
CA LYS A 87 17.49 18.62 -11.29
C LYS A 87 18.68 18.00 -10.53
N LEU A 88 18.51 16.75 -10.11
CA LEU A 88 19.50 15.96 -9.37
C LEU A 88 19.88 14.71 -10.17
N SER A 89 21.09 14.18 -9.94
CA SER A 89 21.45 12.85 -10.44
C SER A 89 20.62 11.79 -9.73
N ILE A 90 20.32 10.69 -10.42
CA ILE A 90 19.65 9.54 -9.80
C ILE A 90 20.49 8.98 -8.64
N ASP A 91 21.81 9.11 -8.69
CA ASP A 91 22.72 8.62 -7.65
C ASP A 91 22.60 9.44 -6.36
N ASP A 92 22.39 10.75 -6.47
CA ASP A 92 22.29 11.68 -5.34
C ASP A 92 20.92 11.63 -4.64
N VAL A 93 19.92 11.00 -5.27
CA VAL A 93 18.59 10.86 -4.67
C VAL A 93 18.61 9.84 -3.54
N THR A 94 18.21 10.29 -2.35
CA THR A 94 18.01 9.47 -1.16
C THR A 94 16.53 9.12 -0.95
N ASP A 95 16.26 8.04 -0.22
CA ASP A 95 14.89 7.67 0.17
C ASP A 95 14.16 8.78 0.92
N SER A 96 14.87 9.51 1.79
CA SER A 96 14.31 10.64 2.53
C SER A 96 13.90 11.78 1.60
N HIS A 97 14.67 12.05 0.54
CA HIS A 97 14.32 13.05 -0.47
C HIS A 97 13.04 12.68 -1.21
N ILE A 98 12.93 11.41 -1.64
CA ILE A 98 11.73 10.90 -2.31
C ILE A 98 10.51 11.06 -1.41
N LEU A 99 10.60 10.63 -0.15
CA LEU A 99 9.49 10.72 0.80
C LEU A 99 9.06 12.17 1.04
N ALA A 100 10.02 13.08 1.25
CA ALA A 100 9.72 14.49 1.48
C ALA A 100 9.01 15.14 0.28
N GLU A 101 9.41 14.81 -0.94
CA GLU A 101 8.79 15.34 -2.15
C GLU A 101 7.41 14.73 -2.41
N VAL A 102 7.20 13.45 -2.08
CA VAL A 102 5.88 12.83 -2.10
C VAL A 102 4.95 13.51 -1.09
N ASP A 103 5.38 13.70 0.15
CA ASP A 103 4.59 14.35 1.20
C ASP A 103 4.25 15.80 0.82
N LYS A 104 5.22 16.54 0.25
CA LYS A 104 5.00 17.88 -0.30
C LYS A 104 3.93 17.92 -1.41
N ILE A 105 3.88 16.93 -2.30
CA ILE A 105 2.84 16.86 -3.33
C ILE A 105 1.48 16.55 -2.71
N ILE A 106 1.43 15.62 -1.75
CA ILE A 106 0.20 15.27 -1.03
C ILE A 106 -0.36 16.51 -0.32
N ASP A 107 0.48 17.25 0.39
CA ASP A 107 0.13 18.44 1.17
C ASP A 107 -0.19 19.66 0.30
N SER A 108 0.26 19.69 -0.95
CA SER A 108 -0.01 20.81 -1.86
C SER A 108 -1.51 20.97 -2.20
N VAL A 109 -2.28 19.88 -2.12
CA VAL A 109 -3.72 19.90 -2.35
C VAL A 109 -4.41 20.13 -1.00
N LYS A 110 -4.69 21.40 -0.70
CA LYS A 110 -5.43 21.82 0.50
C LYS A 110 -6.91 21.42 0.42
N ASN A 111 -7.23 20.14 0.57
CA ASN A 111 -8.62 19.70 0.72
C ASN A 111 -9.25 20.09 2.07
N ASN A 112 -8.45 20.54 3.05
CA ASN A 112 -8.94 20.99 4.37
C ASN A 112 -9.13 22.52 4.47
N GLY A 113 -8.89 23.28 3.39
CA GLY A 113 -9.00 24.74 3.40
C GLY A 113 -10.30 25.30 2.80
N VAL A 114 -11.11 24.44 2.19
CA VAL A 114 -12.40 24.83 1.63
C VAL A 114 -13.45 24.59 2.71
N PRO A 115 -14.03 25.65 3.30
CA PRO A 115 -15.15 25.47 4.22
C PRO A 115 -16.32 24.81 3.47
N ASP A 116 -17.14 24.08 4.20
CA ASP A 116 -18.34 23.48 3.64
C ASP A 116 -19.23 24.59 3.06
N ILE A 117 -19.52 24.52 1.76
CA ILE A 117 -20.32 25.54 1.05
C ILE A 117 -21.73 25.61 1.64
N ASP A 118 -22.24 24.50 2.16
CA ASP A 118 -23.56 24.44 2.82
C ASP A 118 -23.56 25.18 4.17
N VAL A 119 -22.39 25.34 4.80
CA VAL A 119 -22.21 26.18 5.99
C VAL A 119 -22.07 27.65 5.60
N GLU A 120 -21.40 27.95 4.50
CA GLU A 120 -21.14 29.33 4.04
C GLU A 120 -22.38 30.01 3.44
N MET A 121 -23.26 29.27 2.76
CA MET A 121 -24.46 29.83 2.09
C MET A 121 -25.68 29.99 3.02
N ARG A 122 -25.51 29.90 4.34
CA ARG A 122 -26.60 29.98 5.32
C ARG A 122 -26.88 31.41 5.82
N GLU A 123 -26.07 32.40 5.46
CA GLU A 123 -26.32 33.83 5.72
C GLU A 123 -27.19 34.49 4.62
#